data_AF-A0A960V179-F1
#
_entry.id   AF-A0A960V179-F1
#
_cell.length_a   1.000
_cell.length_b   1.000
_cell.length_c   1.000
_cell.angle_alpha   90.00
_cell.angle_beta   90.00
_cell.angle_gamma   90.00
#
_symmetry.space_group_name_H-M   'P 1'
#
loop_
_entity.id
_entity.type
_entity.pdbx_description
1 polymer ?
#
loop_
_entity_poly.entity_id
_entity_poly.type
_entity_poly.pdbx_seq_one_letter_code
_entity_poly.pdbx_strand_id
1 'polypeptide(L)'
;NNVKHGDLEQSLLSADRDVDVHMASNGMDMSCVTCHTAKNHIIKGKLYSVSSENINRATCEQCHTTAPHQEEVLNRHFEKVACQTCHIPTYAKVNKTKMNWKWSEAGKLKDGKPYHIEDEEGNHTYLSIKGEFKWEKNVKPEYVWFNGTAEHYFLGDKVKDDERPVQINKLNGSYHDRDSKIVPVKVHRGDQIWDPVNKLLIQPKLYDSRKGTGAFWTDFEWDAAAREGMKRVGLPYSGKYDFIQTEMYWPVNHMVSTKDKSLTCNDCHTRSAEGRLAKLTDFYLPGRDRFWLLDFLGKLAIVLTILGVMGHGFLRMRPWLETLRKKK
;
A
#
# COMPACT_ATOMS: atom_id res chain seq x y z
N ASN A 1 7.90 16.07 -10.01
CA ASN A 1 8.66 15.19 -9.10
C ASN A 1 7.68 14.20 -8.41
N ASN A 2 8.15 13.08 -7.85
CA ASN A 2 7.41 12.10 -7.00
C ASN A 2 6.01 11.57 -7.43
N VAL A 3 5.69 11.52 -8.73
CA VAL A 3 4.34 11.10 -9.21
C VAL A 3 4.04 9.62 -8.94
N LYS A 4 5.02 8.73 -9.17
CA LYS A 4 4.77 7.28 -9.36
C LYS A 4 4.94 6.42 -8.11
N HIS A 5 6.17 6.20 -7.63
CA HIS A 5 6.40 5.27 -6.51
C HIS A 5 6.11 5.88 -5.14
N GLY A 6 6.28 7.19 -4.98
CA GLY A 6 6.06 7.88 -3.71
C GLY A 6 7.24 7.85 -2.74
N ASP A 7 8.08 6.81 -2.82
CA ASP A 7 9.30 6.62 -2.02
C ASP A 7 10.59 6.89 -2.81
N LEU A 8 10.50 7.22 -4.10
CA LEU A 8 11.64 7.55 -4.96
C LEU A 8 11.41 8.89 -5.65
N GLU A 9 12.19 9.88 -5.24
CA GLU A 9 12.09 11.26 -5.70
C GLU A 9 13.43 12.00 -5.70
N GLN A 10 13.47 13.19 -6.32
CA GLN A 10 14.70 13.97 -6.47
C GLN A 10 15.36 14.36 -5.14
N SER A 11 14.60 14.53 -4.06
CA SER A 11 15.16 14.89 -2.75
C SER A 11 16.09 13.82 -2.17
N LEU A 12 15.99 12.56 -2.61
CA LEU A 12 16.89 11.49 -2.19
C LEU A 12 18.33 11.66 -2.66
N LEU A 13 18.57 12.50 -3.67
CA LEU A 13 19.93 12.77 -4.17
C LEU A 13 20.80 13.51 -3.15
N SER A 14 20.19 14.20 -2.19
CA SER A 14 20.87 14.94 -1.13
C SER A 14 20.09 14.88 0.18
N ALA A 15 19.44 13.75 0.43
CA ALA A 15 18.60 13.54 1.59
C ALA A 15 19.42 13.51 2.89
N ASP A 16 18.73 13.73 4.00
CA ASP A 16 19.24 13.44 5.33
C ASP A 16 18.70 12.09 5.85
N ARG A 17 19.18 11.69 7.03
CA ARG A 17 18.77 10.46 7.71
C ARG A 17 17.28 10.42 8.10
N ASP A 18 16.59 11.57 8.14
CA ASP A 18 15.16 11.60 8.43
C ASP A 18 14.33 11.15 7.22
N VAL A 19 14.85 11.41 6.01
CA VAL A 19 14.24 10.94 4.76
C VAL A 19 14.59 9.47 4.49
N ASP A 20 15.88 9.12 4.41
CA ASP A 20 16.33 7.74 4.19
C ASP A 20 17.70 7.48 4.84
N VAL A 21 17.78 6.52 5.75
CA VAL A 21 19.03 6.24 6.50
C VAL A 21 20.18 5.71 5.66
N HIS A 22 19.92 5.10 4.51
CA HIS A 22 20.93 4.52 3.64
C HIS A 22 21.45 5.54 2.63
N MET A 23 20.55 6.31 2.01
CA MET A 23 20.89 7.32 1.00
C MET A 23 21.24 8.69 1.60
N ALA A 24 21.14 8.85 2.91
CA ALA A 24 21.45 10.11 3.58
C ALA A 24 22.90 10.55 3.37
N SER A 25 23.06 11.76 2.84
CA SER A 25 24.35 12.45 2.67
C SER A 25 25.06 12.76 3.99
N ASN A 26 24.28 12.91 5.09
CA ASN A 26 24.81 13.01 6.45
C ASN A 26 24.85 11.65 7.17
N GLY A 27 24.88 10.56 6.42
CA GLY A 27 24.86 9.18 6.92
C GLY A 27 25.74 8.27 6.07
N MET A 28 25.16 7.17 5.57
CA MET A 28 25.89 6.17 4.78
C MET A 28 26.15 6.61 3.33
N ASP A 29 25.47 7.65 2.86
CA ASP A 29 25.59 8.25 1.52
C ASP A 29 25.61 7.21 0.38
N MET A 30 24.75 6.19 0.51
CA MET A 30 24.71 5.09 -0.45
C MET A 30 24.14 5.55 -1.79
N SER A 31 24.90 5.32 -2.84
CA SER A 31 24.37 5.36 -4.21
C SER A 31 23.41 4.20 -4.50
N CYS A 32 22.58 4.34 -5.53
CA CYS A 32 21.62 3.30 -5.93
C CYS A 32 22.29 1.93 -6.17
N VAL A 33 23.48 1.94 -6.79
CA VAL A 33 24.20 0.72 -7.18
C VAL A 33 24.85 -0.02 -6.01
N THR A 34 24.92 0.62 -4.83
CA THR A 34 25.38 -0.03 -3.59
C THR A 34 24.45 -1.20 -3.22
N CYS A 35 23.13 -1.03 -3.41
CA CYS A 35 22.14 -2.09 -3.23
C CYS A 35 21.78 -2.78 -4.55
N HIS A 36 21.56 -1.99 -5.61
CA HIS A 36 21.25 -2.45 -6.96
C HIS A 36 22.52 -2.76 -7.75
N THR A 37 23.32 -3.70 -7.23
CA THR A 37 24.54 -4.17 -7.89
C THR A 37 24.24 -4.70 -9.31
N ALA A 38 25.23 -4.61 -10.21
CA ALA A 38 25.06 -5.03 -11.59
C ALA A 38 26.22 -5.91 -12.04
N LYS A 39 25.91 -6.97 -12.78
CA LYS A 39 26.90 -7.78 -13.51
C LYS A 39 26.50 -7.82 -14.98
N ASN A 40 27.43 -7.46 -15.88
CA ASN A 40 27.16 -7.37 -17.31
C ASN A 40 25.93 -6.49 -17.64
N HIS A 41 25.81 -5.34 -16.97
CA HIS A 41 24.65 -4.43 -17.07
C HIS A 41 23.29 -5.01 -16.64
N ILE A 42 23.26 -6.21 -16.06
CA ILE A 42 22.06 -6.77 -15.44
C ILE A 42 21.98 -6.26 -14.01
N ILE A 43 21.19 -5.20 -13.81
CA ILE A 43 20.97 -4.55 -12.51
C ILE A 43 20.06 -5.43 -11.63
N LYS A 44 20.47 -5.67 -10.39
CA LYS A 44 19.70 -6.39 -9.37
C LYS A 44 18.50 -5.58 -8.89
N GLY A 45 17.45 -6.25 -8.42
CA GLY A 45 16.25 -5.59 -7.90
C GLY A 45 15.19 -5.42 -8.98
N LYS A 46 14.74 -6.54 -9.56
CA LYS A 46 13.61 -6.53 -10.50
C LYS A 46 12.39 -5.85 -9.85
N LEU A 47 11.66 -5.10 -10.65
CA LEU A 47 10.45 -4.38 -10.23
C LEU A 47 9.22 -5.29 -10.30
N TYR A 48 8.38 -5.29 -9.26
CA TYR A 48 7.20 -6.16 -9.16
C TYR A 48 6.07 -5.81 -10.16
N SER A 49 6.02 -4.58 -10.68
CA SER A 49 5.03 -4.19 -11.69
C SER A 49 5.33 -4.68 -13.10
N VAL A 50 6.49 -5.30 -13.34
CA VAL A 50 6.87 -5.85 -14.66
C VAL A 50 7.54 -7.23 -14.59
N SER A 51 7.70 -7.79 -13.39
CA SER A 51 8.33 -9.10 -13.17
C SER A 51 7.48 -9.92 -12.21
N SER A 52 6.75 -10.88 -12.78
CA SER A 52 5.83 -11.77 -12.07
C SER A 52 6.52 -12.80 -11.17
N GLU A 53 7.80 -13.12 -11.41
CA GLU A 53 8.54 -14.15 -10.67
C GLU A 53 9.37 -13.58 -9.51
N ASN A 54 9.50 -14.32 -8.41
CA ASN A 54 10.32 -13.91 -7.27
C ASN A 54 11.82 -14.19 -7.45
N ILE A 55 12.45 -13.52 -8.44
CA ILE A 55 13.88 -13.70 -8.75
C ILE A 55 14.63 -12.36 -8.84
N ASN A 56 15.94 -12.40 -8.58
CA ASN A 56 16.84 -11.26 -8.69
C ASN A 56 16.35 -10.02 -7.91
N ARG A 57 15.94 -10.21 -6.66
CA ARG A 57 15.43 -9.15 -5.77
C ARG A 57 16.55 -8.55 -4.91
N ALA A 58 16.41 -7.27 -4.58
CA ALA A 58 17.20 -6.60 -3.56
C ALA A 58 16.48 -6.75 -2.22
N THR A 59 17.21 -7.13 -1.17
CA THR A 59 16.63 -7.49 0.13
C THR A 59 17.49 -6.93 1.26
N CYS A 60 16.89 -6.64 2.41
CA CYS A 60 17.58 -6.10 3.58
C CYS A 60 18.64 -7.08 4.10
N GLU A 61 18.36 -8.37 3.96
CA GLU A 61 19.13 -9.53 4.43
C GLU A 61 20.47 -9.69 3.72
N GLN A 62 20.74 -8.88 2.68
CA GLN A 62 22.03 -8.85 2.00
C GLN A 62 23.10 -8.13 2.83
N CYS A 63 22.68 -7.24 3.72
CA CYS A 63 23.56 -6.50 4.63
C CYS A 63 23.22 -6.74 6.11
N HIS A 64 21.97 -7.08 6.41
CA HIS A 64 21.48 -7.34 7.77
C HIS A 64 21.22 -8.84 7.98
N THR A 65 21.24 -9.31 9.22
CA THR A 65 20.80 -10.67 9.53
C THR A 65 19.27 -10.76 9.50
N THR A 66 18.73 -11.98 9.46
CA THR A 66 17.28 -12.23 9.59
C THR A 66 16.75 -12.03 11.02
N ALA A 67 17.64 -11.79 11.99
CA ALA A 67 17.32 -11.56 13.40
C ALA A 67 18.18 -10.41 13.96
N PRO A 68 18.01 -9.17 13.47
CA PRO A 68 18.91 -8.06 13.81
C PRO A 68 18.58 -7.40 15.16
N HIS A 69 17.44 -7.74 15.78
CA HIS A 69 16.97 -7.10 17.01
C HIS A 69 17.49 -7.83 18.25
N GLN A 70 17.71 -7.08 19.33
CA GLN A 70 18.01 -7.66 20.65
C GLN A 70 16.77 -8.36 21.24
N GLU A 71 15.59 -7.82 20.97
CA GLU A 71 14.33 -8.43 21.40
C GLU A 71 13.92 -9.57 20.47
N GLU A 72 13.93 -10.79 20.98
CA GLU A 72 13.59 -11.99 20.22
C GLU A 72 12.19 -11.93 19.60
N VAL A 73 11.23 -11.29 20.28
CA VAL A 73 9.87 -11.13 19.76
C VAL A 73 9.86 -10.38 18.43
N LEU A 74 10.69 -9.35 18.24
CA LEU A 74 10.79 -8.62 16.98
C LEU A 74 11.42 -9.46 15.88
N ASN A 75 12.40 -10.31 16.23
CA ASN A 75 12.99 -11.24 15.28
C ASN A 75 11.97 -12.28 14.78
N ARG A 76 11.07 -12.77 15.64
CA ARG A 76 9.99 -13.68 15.22
C ARG A 76 8.99 -13.02 14.27
N HIS A 77 8.77 -11.70 14.37
CA HIS A 77 7.88 -11.01 13.43
C HIS A 77 8.38 -11.10 11.99
N PHE A 78 9.69 -11.20 11.78
CA PHE A 78 10.26 -11.29 10.44
C PHE A 78 9.78 -12.52 9.64
N GLU A 79 9.26 -13.56 10.30
CA GLU A 79 8.62 -14.70 9.63
C GLU A 79 7.44 -14.30 8.75
N LYS A 80 6.66 -13.30 9.18
CA LYS A 80 5.43 -12.87 8.51
C LYS A 80 5.36 -11.38 8.20
N VAL A 81 6.31 -10.57 8.67
CA VAL A 81 6.34 -9.12 8.48
C VAL A 81 7.65 -8.75 7.82
N ALA A 82 7.59 -8.12 6.65
CA ALA A 82 8.79 -7.65 5.96
C ALA A 82 9.45 -6.48 6.71
N CYS A 83 10.78 -6.33 6.64
CA CYS A 83 11.51 -5.25 7.28
C CYS A 83 10.94 -3.87 6.93
N GLN A 84 10.59 -3.68 5.65
CA GLN A 84 9.99 -2.47 5.12
C GLN A 84 8.71 -2.07 5.88
N THR A 85 7.89 -3.03 6.31
CA THR A 85 6.62 -2.77 7.00
C THR A 85 6.85 -1.95 8.27
N CYS A 86 7.85 -2.33 9.07
CA CYS A 86 8.17 -1.64 10.32
C CYS A 86 9.07 -0.42 10.09
N HIS A 87 10.00 -0.50 9.15
CA HIS A 87 11.05 0.51 8.98
C HIS A 87 10.70 1.63 7.98
N ILE A 88 9.58 1.53 7.25
CA ILE A 88 9.06 2.59 6.38
C ILE A 88 7.63 2.96 6.84
N PRO A 89 7.49 3.68 7.99
CA PRO A 89 6.19 4.02 8.56
C PRO A 89 5.40 5.00 7.68
N THR A 90 6.10 5.83 6.90
CA THR A 90 5.54 6.78 5.94
C THR A 90 6.46 6.92 4.73
N TYR A 91 5.86 7.21 3.58
CA TYR A 91 6.57 7.57 2.34
C TYR A 91 6.11 8.95 1.86
N ALA A 92 6.67 9.45 0.75
CA ALA A 92 6.46 10.82 0.28
C ALA A 92 6.78 11.84 1.38
N LYS A 93 7.93 11.64 2.03
CA LYS A 93 8.37 12.45 3.19
C LYS A 93 8.67 13.89 2.81
N VAL A 94 9.19 14.14 1.61
CA VAL A 94 9.62 15.48 1.17
C VAL A 94 8.61 16.13 0.23
N ASN A 95 8.26 15.47 -0.89
CA ASN A 95 7.25 16.00 -1.82
C ASN A 95 6.02 15.10 -1.89
N LYS A 96 4.86 15.72 -2.16
CA LYS A 96 3.61 14.99 -2.38
C LYS A 96 3.75 13.97 -3.50
N THR A 97 3.02 12.87 -3.36
CA THR A 97 2.88 11.85 -4.40
C THR A 97 1.43 11.74 -4.86
N LYS A 98 1.24 11.41 -6.13
CA LYS A 98 -0.09 11.27 -6.71
C LYS A 98 -0.71 9.97 -6.21
N MET A 99 -1.85 10.08 -5.54
CA MET A 99 -2.61 8.96 -4.98
C MET A 99 -3.81 8.58 -5.84
N ASN A 100 -4.35 9.55 -6.58
CA ASN A 100 -5.46 9.33 -7.49
C ASN A 100 -5.26 10.04 -8.83
N TRP A 101 -5.68 9.40 -9.92
CA TRP A 101 -5.77 9.99 -11.26
C TRP A 101 -7.10 9.62 -11.91
N LYS A 102 -8.01 10.60 -12.05
CA LYS A 102 -9.27 10.43 -12.77
C LYS A 102 -9.18 10.96 -14.19
N TRP A 103 -9.06 10.05 -15.16
CA TRP A 103 -9.11 10.41 -16.57
C TRP A 103 -10.51 10.77 -17.04
N SER A 104 -11.56 10.32 -16.35
CA SER A 104 -12.96 10.66 -16.65
C SER A 104 -13.22 12.17 -16.61
N GLU A 105 -12.43 12.91 -15.84
CA GLU A 105 -12.55 14.37 -15.70
C GLU A 105 -11.80 15.15 -16.78
N ALA A 106 -11.02 14.47 -17.62
CA ALA A 106 -10.23 15.13 -18.66
C ALA A 106 -11.11 15.69 -19.78
N GLY A 107 -10.60 16.70 -20.49
CA GLY A 107 -11.27 17.31 -21.64
C GLY A 107 -12.03 18.60 -21.33
N LYS A 108 -12.15 19.04 -20.07
CA LYS A 108 -12.78 20.34 -19.78
C LYS A 108 -11.88 21.47 -20.25
N LEU A 109 -12.45 22.42 -20.98
CA LEU A 109 -11.78 23.60 -21.52
C LEU A 109 -12.36 24.86 -20.90
N LYS A 110 -11.57 25.93 -20.86
CA LYS A 110 -12.00 27.27 -20.47
C LYS A 110 -11.84 28.18 -21.68
N ASP A 111 -12.93 28.77 -22.15
CA ASP A 111 -12.95 29.62 -23.35
C ASP A 111 -12.35 28.91 -24.59
N GLY A 112 -12.65 27.61 -24.74
CA GLY A 112 -12.14 26.77 -25.84
C GLY A 112 -10.65 26.44 -25.76
N LYS A 113 -9.97 26.77 -24.66
CA LYS A 113 -8.54 26.51 -24.45
C LYS A 113 -8.32 25.54 -23.28
N PRO A 114 -7.28 24.69 -23.35
CA PRO A 114 -6.91 23.86 -22.21
C PRO A 114 -6.42 24.72 -21.06
N TYR A 115 -6.69 24.26 -19.84
CA TYR A 115 -6.27 24.92 -18.60
C TYR A 115 -5.77 23.88 -17.59
N HIS A 116 -5.20 24.39 -16.52
CA HIS A 116 -4.75 23.59 -15.39
C HIS A 116 -5.11 24.30 -14.08
N ILE A 117 -5.14 23.52 -13.00
CA ILE A 117 -5.32 24.00 -11.63
C ILE A 117 -4.19 23.40 -10.81
N GLU A 118 -3.61 24.19 -9.92
CA GLU A 118 -2.56 23.79 -9.00
C GLU A 118 -3.01 23.94 -7.55
N ASP A 119 -2.43 23.15 -6.66
CA ASP A 119 -2.50 23.38 -5.22
C ASP A 119 -1.47 24.45 -4.77
N GLU A 120 -1.48 24.78 -3.48
CA GLU A 120 -0.57 25.77 -2.87
C GLU A 120 0.92 25.40 -3.00
N GLU A 121 1.23 24.14 -3.27
CA GLU A 121 2.60 23.62 -3.45
C GLU A 121 2.98 23.48 -4.94
N GLY A 122 2.14 23.98 -5.86
CA GLY A 122 2.37 23.93 -7.30
C GLY A 122 2.12 22.56 -7.93
N ASN A 123 1.47 21.63 -7.23
CA ASN A 123 1.09 20.34 -7.81
C ASN A 123 -0.18 20.53 -8.63
N HIS A 124 -0.15 20.14 -9.91
CA HIS A 124 -1.37 20.13 -10.71
C HIS A 124 -2.43 19.22 -10.07
N THR A 125 -3.58 19.78 -9.69
CA THR A 125 -4.77 19.05 -9.24
C THR A 125 -5.74 18.79 -10.39
N TYR A 126 -5.61 19.54 -11.48
CA TYR A 126 -6.32 19.31 -12.73
C TYR A 126 -5.47 19.70 -13.95
N LEU A 127 -5.58 18.93 -15.02
CA LEU A 127 -5.07 19.26 -16.35
C LEU A 127 -6.11 18.88 -17.41
N SER A 128 -6.48 19.77 -18.32
CA SER A 128 -7.42 19.41 -19.41
C SER A 128 -7.00 18.14 -20.17
N ILE A 129 -5.70 17.94 -20.34
CA ILE A 129 -5.13 16.81 -21.08
C ILE A 129 -5.10 15.50 -20.29
N LYS A 130 -5.35 15.52 -18.98
CA LYS A 130 -5.14 14.36 -18.10
C LYS A 130 -6.23 14.15 -17.03
N GLY A 131 -7.11 15.12 -16.80
CA GLY A 131 -8.16 15.05 -15.79
C GLY A 131 -7.70 15.49 -14.40
N GLU A 132 -8.29 14.91 -13.37
CA GLU A 132 -8.11 15.32 -11.96
C GLU A 132 -7.08 14.44 -11.24
N PHE A 133 -6.35 15.04 -10.31
CA PHE A 133 -5.38 14.37 -9.47
C PHE A 133 -5.60 14.65 -7.98
N LYS A 134 -5.35 13.63 -7.16
CA LYS A 134 -5.19 13.81 -5.71
C LYS A 134 -3.75 13.53 -5.29
N TRP A 135 -3.25 14.36 -4.40
CA TRP A 135 -1.87 14.37 -3.95
C TRP A 135 -1.82 14.30 -2.43
N GLU A 136 -0.88 13.53 -1.90
CA GLU A 136 -0.69 13.39 -0.45
C GLU A 136 0.80 13.37 -0.09
N LYS A 137 1.13 13.84 1.10
CA LYS A 137 2.48 13.90 1.68
C LYS A 137 2.50 13.11 2.98
N ASN A 138 3.64 12.55 3.37
CA ASN A 138 3.80 11.74 4.58
C ASN A 138 2.77 10.61 4.66
N VAL A 139 2.60 9.90 3.54
CA VAL A 139 1.51 8.93 3.37
C VAL A 139 1.84 7.66 4.16
N LYS A 140 0.87 7.19 4.95
CA LYS A 140 0.93 5.87 5.57
C LYS A 140 0.74 4.79 4.49
N PRO A 141 1.65 3.80 4.36
CA PRO A 141 1.43 2.68 3.44
C PRO A 141 0.15 1.91 3.77
N GLU A 142 -0.43 1.30 2.74
CA GLU A 142 -1.33 0.16 2.94
C GLU A 142 -0.49 -1.10 3.07
N TYR A 143 -1.05 -2.14 3.70
CA TYR A 143 -0.33 -3.38 4.00
C TYR A 143 -1.06 -4.56 3.38
N VAL A 144 -0.31 -5.41 2.67
CA VAL A 144 -0.86 -6.57 1.96
C VAL A 144 0.03 -7.79 2.20
N TRP A 145 -0.55 -8.98 2.10
CA TRP A 145 0.22 -10.21 1.98
C TRP A 145 0.90 -10.27 0.63
N PHE A 146 2.16 -10.65 0.62
CA PHE A 146 2.93 -10.77 -0.62
C PHE A 146 3.99 -11.86 -0.53
N ASN A 147 3.99 -12.78 -1.50
CA ASN A 147 4.95 -13.88 -1.64
C ASN A 147 6.05 -13.63 -2.69
N GLY A 148 6.10 -12.41 -3.24
CA GLY A 148 7.07 -12.04 -4.26
C GLY A 148 6.62 -12.30 -5.71
N THR A 149 5.42 -12.84 -5.92
CA THR A 149 4.85 -13.07 -7.26
C THR A 149 3.65 -12.16 -7.55
N ALA A 150 3.52 -11.71 -8.80
CA ALA A 150 2.48 -10.77 -9.20
C ALA A 150 1.85 -11.13 -10.55
N GLU A 151 0.55 -10.92 -10.65
CA GLU A 151 -0.20 -10.94 -11.91
C GLU A 151 -0.34 -9.51 -12.44
N HIS A 152 -0.50 -9.36 -13.75
CA HIS A 152 -0.62 -8.08 -14.42
C HIS A 152 -1.75 -8.15 -15.44
N TYR A 153 -2.50 -7.05 -15.55
CA TYR A 153 -3.34 -6.83 -16.71
C TYR A 153 -2.44 -6.56 -17.93
N PHE A 154 -2.54 -7.42 -18.94
CA PHE A 154 -1.88 -7.21 -20.23
C PHE A 154 -2.82 -6.58 -21.23
N LEU A 155 -2.25 -5.86 -22.19
CA LEU A 155 -2.99 -5.25 -23.26
C LEU A 155 -3.74 -6.34 -24.06
N GLY A 156 -5.08 -6.27 -24.05
CA GLY A 156 -5.96 -7.25 -24.69
C GLY A 156 -6.62 -8.23 -23.72
N ASP A 157 -6.23 -8.24 -22.45
CA ASP A 157 -6.93 -9.02 -21.43
C ASP A 157 -8.35 -8.49 -21.24
N LYS A 158 -9.30 -9.41 -21.02
CA LYS A 158 -10.67 -9.04 -20.72
C LYS A 158 -10.83 -8.72 -19.24
N VAL A 159 -11.38 -7.55 -18.95
CA VAL A 159 -11.83 -7.20 -17.61
C VAL A 159 -12.99 -8.11 -17.22
N LYS A 160 -12.89 -8.75 -16.05
CA LYS A 160 -13.95 -9.61 -15.51
C LYS A 160 -15.07 -8.77 -14.92
N ASP A 161 -16.31 -9.27 -14.98
CA ASP A 161 -17.48 -8.49 -14.57
C ASP A 161 -17.50 -8.17 -13.06
N ASP A 162 -16.91 -9.05 -12.25
CA ASP A 162 -16.78 -8.94 -10.79
C ASP A 162 -15.50 -8.21 -10.35
N GLU A 163 -14.61 -7.82 -11.27
CA GLU A 163 -13.33 -7.20 -10.96
C GLU A 163 -13.42 -5.67 -11.00
N ARG A 164 -13.91 -5.10 -9.89
CA ARG A 164 -14.02 -3.64 -9.71
C ARG A 164 -13.57 -3.24 -8.30
N PRO A 165 -12.52 -2.40 -8.16
CA PRO A 165 -11.67 -1.84 -9.21
C PRO A 165 -10.84 -2.91 -9.96
N VAL A 166 -10.49 -2.64 -11.22
CA VAL A 166 -9.59 -3.51 -11.99
C VAL A 166 -8.20 -3.45 -11.39
N GLN A 167 -7.60 -4.60 -11.10
CA GLN A 167 -6.26 -4.66 -10.54
C GLN A 167 -5.24 -4.69 -11.68
N ILE A 168 -4.62 -3.54 -11.96
CA ILE A 168 -3.60 -3.43 -13.03
C ILE A 168 -2.42 -4.35 -12.75
N ASN A 169 -2.07 -4.48 -11.48
CA ASN A 169 -1.22 -5.55 -10.98
C ASN A 169 -1.78 -6.09 -9.68
N LYS A 170 -1.85 -7.40 -9.57
CA LYS A 170 -2.27 -8.09 -8.35
C LYS A 170 -1.05 -8.71 -7.69
N LEU A 171 -0.83 -8.34 -6.43
CA LEU A 171 0.22 -8.94 -5.60
C LEU A 171 -0.33 -10.20 -4.95
N ASN A 172 0.31 -11.34 -5.17
CA ASN A 172 -0.15 -12.62 -4.65
C ASN A 172 0.39 -12.87 -3.25
N GLY A 173 -0.43 -13.49 -2.40
CA GLY A 173 -0.06 -13.93 -1.07
C GLY A 173 -1.26 -14.11 -0.17
N SER A 174 -1.04 -14.74 0.98
CA SER A 174 -2.03 -14.89 2.05
C SER A 174 -1.36 -15.24 3.36
N TYR A 175 -2.08 -15.19 4.48
CA TYR A 175 -1.54 -15.67 5.75
C TYR A 175 -1.07 -17.14 5.70
N HIS A 176 -1.83 -18.01 5.01
CA HIS A 176 -1.55 -19.44 4.91
C HIS A 176 -0.40 -19.81 3.97
N ASP A 177 0.00 -18.89 3.10
CA ASP A 177 1.16 -19.06 2.25
C ASP A 177 2.44 -18.88 3.09
N ARG A 178 3.33 -19.88 3.05
CA ARG A 178 4.56 -19.91 3.86
C ARG A 178 5.57 -18.85 3.41
N ASP A 179 5.58 -18.48 2.14
CA ASP A 179 6.51 -17.50 1.58
C ASP A 179 5.96 -16.06 1.67
N SER A 180 4.67 -15.92 2.02
CA SER A 180 4.03 -14.62 2.17
C SER A 180 4.47 -13.86 3.42
N LYS A 181 4.82 -12.60 3.22
CA LYS A 181 5.01 -11.61 4.28
C LYS A 181 4.08 -10.42 4.08
N ILE A 182 3.77 -9.71 5.15
CA ILE A 182 3.10 -8.42 5.13
C ILE A 182 4.10 -7.37 4.63
N VAL A 183 3.79 -6.72 3.52
CA VAL A 183 4.61 -5.68 2.90
C VAL A 183 3.87 -4.34 2.82
N PRO A 184 4.58 -3.20 2.93
CA PRO A 184 3.99 -1.89 2.72
C PRO A 184 3.89 -1.58 1.22
N VAL A 185 2.76 -1.05 0.81
CA VAL A 185 2.48 -0.67 -0.57
C VAL A 185 1.90 0.74 -0.64
N LYS A 186 2.30 1.49 -1.67
CA LYS A 186 1.51 2.58 -2.21
C LYS A 186 0.46 1.97 -3.14
N VAL A 187 -0.81 2.34 -2.95
CA VAL A 187 -1.87 2.00 -3.88
C VAL A 187 -2.28 3.25 -4.66
N HIS A 188 -1.95 3.27 -5.95
CA HIS A 188 -2.40 4.33 -6.85
C HIS A 188 -3.77 3.94 -7.41
N ARG A 189 -4.77 4.80 -7.21
CA ARG A 189 -6.14 4.57 -7.69
C ARG A 189 -6.51 5.55 -8.78
N GLY A 190 -7.59 5.29 -9.48
CA GLY A 190 -8.07 6.18 -10.52
C GLY A 190 -9.09 5.51 -11.41
N ASP A 191 -9.37 6.15 -12.54
CA ASP A 191 -10.13 5.53 -13.61
C ASP A 191 -9.41 5.67 -14.95
N GLN A 192 -9.69 4.74 -15.84
CA GLN A 192 -9.10 4.68 -17.16
C GLN A 192 -10.19 4.39 -18.19
N ILE A 193 -9.98 4.87 -19.41
CA ILE A 193 -10.89 4.64 -20.53
C ILE A 193 -10.93 3.14 -20.86
N TRP A 194 -12.14 2.59 -21.05
CA TRP A 194 -12.35 1.18 -21.39
C TRP A 194 -13.53 1.01 -22.35
N ASP A 195 -13.53 -0.11 -23.07
CA ASP A 195 -14.59 -0.51 -23.99
C ASP A 195 -15.55 -1.49 -23.28
N PRO A 196 -16.78 -1.09 -22.92
CA PRO A 196 -17.71 -1.95 -22.20
C PRO A 196 -18.26 -3.11 -23.02
N VAL A 197 -18.16 -3.05 -24.36
CA VAL A 197 -18.65 -4.11 -25.26
C VAL A 197 -17.60 -5.19 -25.40
N ASN A 198 -16.36 -4.80 -25.70
CA ASN A 198 -15.24 -5.75 -25.82
C ASN A 198 -14.65 -6.17 -24.46
N LYS A 199 -15.00 -5.44 -23.39
CA LYS A 199 -14.49 -5.58 -22.03
C LYS A 199 -12.97 -5.42 -21.92
N LEU A 200 -12.42 -4.42 -22.62
CA LEU A 200 -10.98 -4.15 -22.68
C LEU A 200 -10.68 -2.76 -22.13
N LEU A 201 -9.62 -2.60 -21.35
CA LEU A 201 -9.00 -1.28 -21.18
C LEU A 201 -8.52 -0.78 -22.54
N ILE A 202 -8.83 0.47 -22.85
CA ILE A 202 -8.45 1.11 -24.12
C ILE A 202 -7.04 1.65 -23.98
N GLN A 203 -6.20 1.45 -25.00
CA GLN A 203 -4.91 2.12 -25.14
C GLN A 203 -5.10 3.35 -26.05
N PRO A 204 -5.47 4.53 -25.52
CA PRO A 204 -5.77 5.69 -26.37
C PRO A 204 -4.49 6.27 -26.98
N LYS A 205 -4.64 6.91 -28.14
CA LYS A 205 -3.63 7.81 -28.67
C LYS A 205 -3.68 9.13 -27.89
N LEU A 206 -2.71 9.34 -27.00
CA LEU A 206 -2.68 10.54 -26.17
C LEU A 206 -1.98 11.73 -26.83
N TYR A 207 -0.93 11.50 -27.64
CA TYR A 207 -0.08 12.58 -28.13
C TYR A 207 0.15 12.52 -29.65
N ASP A 208 0.11 13.70 -30.27
CA ASP A 208 0.62 14.05 -31.59
C ASP A 208 0.91 15.57 -31.55
N SER A 209 1.81 16.06 -32.39
CA SER A 209 2.06 17.51 -32.47
C SER A 209 1.02 18.23 -33.32
N ARG A 210 0.25 17.50 -34.14
CA ARG A 210 -0.75 18.05 -35.06
C ARG A 210 -2.16 17.79 -34.54
N LYS A 211 -3.04 18.80 -34.69
CA LYS A 211 -4.47 18.67 -34.46
C LYS A 211 -5.14 17.80 -35.52
N GLY A 212 -6.25 17.16 -35.14
CA GLY A 212 -7.09 16.34 -36.02
C GLY A 212 -6.48 14.97 -36.34
N THR A 213 -5.54 14.50 -35.51
CA THR A 213 -4.89 13.19 -35.70
C THR A 213 -5.43 12.12 -34.76
N GLY A 214 -6.50 12.43 -34.01
CA GLY A 214 -7.07 11.57 -32.99
C GLY A 214 -6.21 11.51 -31.73
N ALA A 215 -5.40 12.54 -31.44
CA ALA A 215 -4.57 12.57 -30.24
C ALA A 215 -5.29 13.36 -29.13
N PHE A 216 -5.59 12.70 -28.01
CA PHE A 216 -6.40 13.31 -26.95
C PHE A 216 -5.83 14.63 -26.42
N TRP A 217 -4.51 14.77 -26.28
CA TRP A 217 -3.90 15.99 -25.71
C TRP A 217 -3.99 17.21 -26.63
N THR A 218 -4.25 17.04 -27.93
CA THR A 218 -4.44 18.14 -28.89
C THR A 218 -5.89 18.33 -29.30
N ASP A 219 -6.62 17.22 -29.42
CA ASP A 219 -7.95 17.17 -30.02
C ASP A 219 -9.06 17.14 -28.95
N PHE A 220 -8.76 16.63 -27.74
CA PHE A 220 -9.72 16.45 -26.63
C PHE A 220 -10.93 15.57 -26.95
N GLU A 221 -10.82 14.72 -27.98
CA GLU A 221 -11.87 13.79 -28.42
C GLU A 221 -11.54 12.33 -28.07
N TRP A 222 -12.24 11.77 -27.08
CA TRP A 222 -11.97 10.42 -26.57
C TRP A 222 -12.26 9.31 -27.58
N ASP A 223 -13.35 9.41 -28.37
CA ASP A 223 -13.66 8.38 -29.38
C ASP A 223 -12.57 8.28 -30.45
N ALA A 224 -12.08 9.42 -30.93
CA ALA A 224 -10.99 9.47 -31.90
C ALA A 224 -9.69 8.90 -31.31
N ALA A 225 -9.38 9.25 -30.05
CA ALA A 225 -8.22 8.73 -29.34
C ALA A 225 -8.28 7.21 -29.09
N ALA A 226 -9.45 6.70 -28.71
CA ALA A 226 -9.68 5.28 -28.54
C ALA A 226 -9.53 4.54 -29.88
N ARG A 227 -10.16 5.04 -30.94
CA ARG A 227 -10.13 4.44 -32.28
C ARG A 227 -8.72 4.35 -32.85
N GLU A 228 -7.97 5.46 -32.85
CA GLU A 228 -6.61 5.48 -33.39
C GLU A 228 -5.63 4.70 -32.52
N GLY A 229 -5.79 4.77 -31.20
CA GLY A 229 -4.96 4.04 -30.25
C GLY A 229 -5.13 2.51 -30.36
N MET A 230 -6.38 2.03 -30.35
CA MET A 230 -6.71 0.61 -30.46
C MET A 230 -6.34 0.05 -31.83
N LYS A 231 -6.58 0.81 -32.91
CA LYS A 231 -6.13 0.46 -34.26
C LYS A 231 -4.61 0.26 -34.32
N ARG A 232 -3.83 1.15 -33.68
CA ARG A 232 -2.36 1.06 -33.65
C ARG A 232 -1.86 -0.20 -32.96
N VAL A 233 -2.54 -0.66 -31.90
CA VAL A 233 -2.16 -1.87 -31.16
C VAL A 233 -2.85 -3.13 -31.68
N GLY A 234 -3.63 -3.04 -32.75
CA GLY A 234 -4.29 -4.18 -33.39
C GLY A 234 -5.42 -4.79 -32.56
N LEU A 235 -6.03 -4.03 -31.65
CA LEU A 235 -7.14 -4.49 -30.81
C LEU A 235 -8.49 -3.87 -31.25
N PRO A 236 -9.61 -4.56 -31.01
CA PRO A 236 -10.92 -4.08 -31.40
C PRO A 236 -11.35 -2.88 -30.54
N TYR A 237 -12.08 -1.96 -31.16
CA TYR A 237 -12.81 -0.90 -30.48
C TYR A 237 -14.25 -0.88 -31.00
N SER A 238 -15.22 -0.96 -30.10
CA SER A 238 -16.64 -1.09 -30.42
C SER A 238 -17.29 0.21 -30.90
N GLY A 239 -16.57 1.34 -30.81
CA GLY A 239 -17.15 2.67 -30.96
C GLY A 239 -17.86 3.18 -29.70
N LYS A 240 -17.76 2.45 -28.59
CA LYS A 240 -18.24 2.87 -27.27
C LYS A 240 -17.10 2.81 -26.28
N TYR A 241 -17.01 3.86 -25.45
CA TYR A 241 -16.11 3.89 -24.32
C TYR A 241 -16.87 4.34 -23.07
N ASP A 242 -16.31 3.99 -21.92
CA ASP A 242 -16.67 4.52 -20.61
C ASP A 242 -15.37 4.60 -19.76
N PHE A 243 -15.47 4.93 -18.48
CA PHE A 243 -14.35 4.93 -17.54
C PHE A 243 -14.56 3.90 -16.45
N ILE A 244 -13.54 3.08 -16.20
CA ILE A 244 -13.59 2.05 -15.16
C ILE A 244 -12.56 2.34 -14.08
N GLN A 245 -12.93 2.09 -12.83
CA GLN A 245 -12.04 2.26 -11.69
C GLN A 245 -10.92 1.22 -11.75
N THR A 246 -9.70 1.66 -11.47
CA THR A 246 -8.49 0.83 -11.50
C THR A 246 -7.64 1.12 -10.27
N GLU A 247 -6.89 0.13 -9.84
CA GLU A 247 -5.87 0.29 -8.81
C GLU A 247 -4.57 -0.43 -9.18
N MET A 248 -3.46 0.13 -8.72
CA MET A 248 -2.12 -0.36 -8.99
C MET A 248 -1.29 -0.31 -7.71
N TYR A 249 -0.67 -1.44 -7.38
CA TYR A 249 0.10 -1.65 -6.16
C TYR A 249 1.59 -1.46 -6.41
N TRP A 250 2.24 -0.65 -5.59
CA TRP A 250 3.67 -0.38 -5.65
C TRP A 250 4.30 -0.66 -4.29
N PRO A 251 5.07 -1.76 -4.14
CA PRO A 251 5.83 -1.99 -2.92
C PRO A 251 6.77 -0.84 -2.60
N VAL A 252 6.72 -0.38 -1.35
CA VAL A 252 7.55 0.72 -0.84
C VAL A 252 8.84 0.13 -0.27
N ASN A 253 9.99 0.56 -0.78
CA ASN A 253 11.29 -0.04 -0.46
C ASN A 253 12.38 0.99 -0.08
N HIS A 254 12.14 2.27 -0.31
CA HIS A 254 13.04 3.38 0.06
C HIS A 254 12.38 4.27 1.12
N MET A 255 13.09 5.31 1.54
CA MET A 255 12.74 6.16 2.67
C MET A 255 12.74 5.40 4.01
N VAL A 256 13.71 4.49 4.18
CA VAL A 256 13.88 3.75 5.44
C VAL A 256 14.16 4.74 6.56
N SER A 257 13.30 4.74 7.58
CA SER A 257 13.40 5.63 8.74
C SER A 257 14.46 5.15 9.73
N THR A 258 14.90 6.06 10.60
CA THR A 258 15.72 5.71 11.76
C THR A 258 15.00 4.73 12.69
N LYS A 259 15.78 3.95 13.47
CA LYS A 259 15.24 2.91 14.36
C LYS A 259 14.26 3.45 15.42
N ASP A 260 14.43 4.70 15.86
CA ASP A 260 13.55 5.37 16.82
C ASP A 260 12.20 5.79 16.20
N LYS A 261 12.11 5.82 14.87
CA LYS A 261 10.90 6.13 14.10
C LYS A 261 10.27 4.88 13.47
N SER A 262 10.79 3.67 13.73
CA SER A 262 10.14 2.45 13.26
C SER A 262 8.80 2.23 13.98
N LEU A 263 7.90 1.49 13.34
CA LEU A 263 6.64 1.11 13.98
C LEU A 263 6.87 0.35 15.28
N THR A 264 5.98 0.59 16.23
CA THR A 264 5.91 -0.05 17.53
C THR A 264 4.81 -1.09 17.58
N CYS A 265 4.76 -1.89 18.65
CA CYS A 265 3.72 -2.90 18.84
C CYS A 265 2.31 -2.32 18.71
N ASN A 266 2.08 -1.14 19.30
CA ASN A 266 0.75 -0.50 19.36
C ASN A 266 0.27 0.06 18.02
N ASP A 267 1.18 0.29 17.06
CA ASP A 267 0.80 0.69 15.71
C ASP A 267 0.02 -0.43 14.99
N CYS A 268 0.34 -1.70 15.30
CA CYS A 268 -0.24 -2.87 14.66
C CYS A 268 -1.26 -3.59 15.56
N HIS A 269 -0.90 -3.84 16.82
CA HIS A 269 -1.67 -4.59 17.81
C HIS A 269 -2.71 -3.70 18.52
N THR A 270 -3.54 -3.04 17.71
CA THR A 270 -4.56 -2.10 18.20
C THR A 270 -5.91 -2.40 17.57
N ARG A 271 -6.98 -2.01 18.29
CA ARG A 271 -8.37 -2.10 17.82
C ARG A 271 -8.82 -0.89 17.02
N SER A 272 -7.98 0.14 16.94
CA SER A 272 -8.26 1.33 16.15
C SER A 272 -8.37 0.97 14.67
N ALA A 273 -9.34 1.59 13.98
CA ALA A 273 -9.51 1.44 12.53
C ALA A 273 -8.30 2.01 11.76
N GLU A 274 -7.56 2.92 12.41
CA GLU A 274 -6.32 3.52 11.95
C GLU A 274 -5.09 2.65 12.24
N GLY A 275 -5.24 1.46 12.83
CA GLY A 275 -4.17 0.48 12.99
C GLY A 275 -3.51 0.11 11.67
N ARG A 276 -2.22 -0.25 11.69
CA ARG A 276 -1.47 -0.61 10.47
C ARG A 276 -2.05 -1.83 9.78
N LEU A 277 -2.41 -2.85 10.55
CA LEU A 277 -2.90 -4.12 10.03
C LEU A 277 -4.44 -4.24 10.06
N ALA A 278 -5.18 -3.14 10.23
CA ALA A 278 -6.64 -3.17 10.41
C ALA A 278 -7.39 -3.88 9.26
N LYS A 279 -6.88 -3.82 8.03
CA LYS A 279 -7.51 -4.42 6.83
C LYS A 279 -7.18 -5.91 6.61
N LEU A 280 -6.21 -6.49 7.32
CA LEU A 280 -5.78 -7.89 7.11
C LEU A 280 -6.45 -8.82 8.12
N THR A 281 -7.63 -9.34 7.79
CA THR A 281 -8.50 -10.07 8.72
C THR A 281 -8.44 -11.60 8.59
N ASP A 282 -7.51 -12.13 7.79
CA ASP A 282 -7.35 -13.56 7.51
C ASP A 282 -6.53 -14.32 8.56
N PHE A 283 -6.18 -13.67 9.68
CA PHE A 283 -5.46 -14.27 10.81
C PHE A 283 -5.82 -13.60 12.14
N TYR A 284 -5.58 -14.30 13.24
CA TYR A 284 -5.73 -13.74 14.58
C TYR A 284 -4.51 -12.90 14.96
N LEU A 285 -4.74 -11.63 15.25
CA LEU A 285 -3.74 -10.67 15.71
C LEU A 285 -4.01 -10.28 17.16
N PRO A 286 -3.13 -10.64 18.13
CA PRO A 286 -3.26 -10.22 19.51
C PRO A 286 -3.43 -8.69 19.64
N GLY A 287 -4.24 -8.20 20.57
CA GLY A 287 -4.49 -6.77 20.75
C GLY A 287 -5.51 -6.16 19.77
N ARG A 288 -5.53 -6.59 18.51
CA ARG A 288 -6.58 -6.21 17.53
C ARG A 288 -7.81 -7.08 17.67
N ASP A 289 -7.64 -8.39 17.54
CA ASP A 289 -8.75 -9.33 17.47
C ASP A 289 -9.22 -9.80 18.84
N ARG A 290 -10.41 -10.37 18.88
CA ARG A 290 -11.00 -10.98 20.07
C ARG A 290 -11.51 -12.37 19.75
N PHE A 291 -11.37 -13.26 20.71
CA PHE A 291 -11.98 -14.58 20.63
C PHE A 291 -12.99 -14.69 21.76
N TRP A 292 -14.27 -14.53 21.42
CA TRP A 292 -15.35 -14.33 22.38
C TRP A 292 -15.41 -15.43 23.45
N LEU A 293 -15.10 -16.68 23.08
CA LEU A 293 -15.15 -17.82 23.99
C LEU A 293 -13.99 -17.76 25.00
N LEU A 294 -12.79 -17.39 24.57
CA LEU A 294 -11.64 -17.21 25.48
C LEU A 294 -11.87 -15.98 26.38
N ASP A 295 -12.40 -14.89 25.82
CA ASP A 295 -12.77 -13.71 26.58
C ASP A 295 -13.84 -14.03 27.63
N PHE A 296 -14.84 -14.84 27.27
CA PHE A 296 -15.89 -15.30 28.18
C PHE A 296 -15.34 -16.21 29.27
N LEU A 297 -14.58 -17.24 28.91
CA LEU A 297 -13.98 -18.18 29.87
C LEU A 297 -13.01 -17.45 30.81
N GLY A 298 -12.23 -16.50 30.31
CA GLY A 298 -11.35 -15.66 31.12
C GLY A 298 -12.14 -14.80 32.12
N LYS A 299 -13.21 -14.13 31.68
CA LYS A 299 -14.09 -13.36 32.58
C LYS A 299 -14.76 -14.26 33.62
N LEU A 300 -15.24 -15.43 33.20
CA LEU A 300 -15.87 -16.40 34.10
C LEU A 300 -14.88 -16.89 35.15
N ALA A 301 -13.63 -17.19 34.78
CA ALA A 301 -12.59 -17.60 35.71
C ALA A 301 -12.29 -16.51 36.75
N ILE A 302 -12.23 -15.23 36.35
CA ILE A 302 -12.07 -14.11 37.28
C ILE A 302 -13.24 -14.04 38.26
N VAL A 303 -14.48 -14.11 37.77
CA VAL A 303 -15.69 -14.09 38.63
C VAL A 303 -15.70 -15.26 39.61
N LEU A 304 -15.44 -16.48 39.14
CA LEU A 304 -15.39 -17.67 39.99
C LEU A 304 -14.28 -17.58 41.04
N THR A 305 -13.13 -16.98 40.70
CA THR A 305 -12.03 -16.74 41.65
C THR A 305 -12.45 -15.77 42.74
N ILE A 306 -13.10 -14.64 42.38
CA ILE A 306 -13.61 -13.66 43.35
C ILE A 306 -14.65 -14.31 44.27
N LEU A 307 -15.60 -15.06 43.71
CA LEU A 307 -16.61 -15.78 44.49
C LEU A 307 -15.97 -16.81 45.44
N GLY A 308 -14.95 -17.53 44.98
CA GLY A 308 -14.19 -18.47 45.81
C GLY A 308 -13.48 -17.78 46.98
N VAL A 309 -12.80 -16.65 46.72
CA VAL A 309 -12.13 -15.84 47.76
C VAL A 309 -13.14 -15.28 48.76
N MET A 310 -14.27 -14.73 48.29
CA MET A 310 -15.33 -14.21 49.15
C MET A 310 -15.97 -15.32 50.00
N GLY A 311 -16.27 -16.47 49.38
CA GLY A 311 -16.83 -17.62 50.07
C GLY A 311 -15.89 -18.16 51.16
N HIS A 312 -14.60 -18.29 50.84
CA HIS A 312 -13.59 -18.69 51.82
C HIS A 312 -13.41 -17.64 52.94
N GLY A 313 -13.44 -16.35 52.61
CA GLY A 313 -13.44 -15.26 53.60
C GLY A 313 -14.65 -15.31 54.53
N PHE A 314 -15.85 -15.53 53.98
CA PHE A 314 -17.08 -15.70 54.77
C PHE A 314 -16.99 -16.91 55.70
N LEU A 315 -16.52 -18.05 55.21
CA LEU A 315 -16.33 -19.26 56.03
C LEU A 315 -15.35 -19.02 57.19
N ARG A 316 -14.31 -18.20 57.01
CA ARG A 316 -13.40 -17.80 58.09
C ARG A 316 -14.05 -16.87 59.12
N MET A 317 -14.93 -15.97 58.70
CA MET A 317 -15.62 -15.04 59.61
C MET A 317 -16.82 -15.65 60.33
N ARG A 318 -17.40 -16.72 59.78
CA ARG A 318 -18.60 -17.37 60.33
C ARG A 318 -18.45 -17.82 61.79
N PRO A 319 -17.37 -18.50 62.23
CA PRO A 319 -17.19 -18.88 63.64
C PRO A 319 -17.14 -17.68 64.59
N TRP A 320 -16.56 -16.55 64.15
CA TRP A 320 -16.47 -15.30 64.92
C TRP A 320 -17.84 -14.62 65.04
N LEU A 321 -18.63 -14.60 63.96
CA LEU A 321 -20.00 -14.11 63.98
C LEU A 321 -20.93 -14.98 64.86
N GLU A 322 -20.74 -16.30 64.85
CA GLU A 322 -21.47 -17.23 65.74
C GLU A 322 -21.12 -17.00 67.22
N THR A 323 -19.87 -16.66 67.56
CA THR A 323 -19.48 -16.32 68.94
C THR A 323 -20.08 -14.98 69.39
N LEU A 324 -20.15 -13.97 68.51
CA LEU A 324 -20.81 -12.70 68.80
C LEU A 324 -22.32 -12.85 69.01
N ARG A 325 -22.97 -13.73 68.23
CA ARG A 325 -24.41 -13.98 68.36
C ARG A 325 -24.79 -14.73 69.64
N LYS A 326 -23.89 -15.55 70.20
CA LYS A 326 -24.06 -16.21 71.50
C LYS A 326 -23.81 -15.30 72.72
N LYS A 327 -23.23 -14.12 72.51
CA LYS A 327 -22.95 -13.11 73.56
C LYS A 327 -24.03 -12.02 73.67
N LYS A 328 -25.04 -12.02 72.79
CA LYS A 328 -26.27 -11.24 72.90
C LYS A 328 -27.38 -12.11 73.46
#